data_AF-A0A435ZI96-F1
#
_entry.id   AF-A0A435ZI96-F1
#
_cell.length_a   1.000
_cell.length_b   1.000
_cell.length_c   1.000
_cell.angle_alpha   90.00
_cell.angle_beta   90.00
_cell.angle_gamma   90.00
#
_symmetry.space_group_name_H-M   'P 1'
#
loop_
_entity.id
_entity.type
_entity.pdbx_description
1 polymer ?
#
loop_
_entity_poly.entity_id
_entity_poly.type
_entity_poly.pdbx_seq_one_letter_code
_entity_poly.pdbx_strand_id
1 'polypeptide(L)'
;MADIKGILFDKDGTLVDFNATWLGVADFMAMDASEGDRWKADRLLAAAGFDFANKRFKPDSIFASGTNLDVVELWFPRLSNEDQMLAVARFNEITSVQ
;
A
#
# COMPACT_ATOMS: atom_id res chain seq x y z
N MET A 1 12.78 -14.68 21.73
CA MET A 1 11.97 -14.95 20.52
C MET A 1 10.59 -14.37 20.76
N ALA A 2 10.04 -13.62 19.80
CA ALA A 2 8.64 -13.24 19.88
C ALA A 2 7.81 -14.47 19.47
N ASP A 3 6.93 -14.93 20.35
CA ASP A 3 6.02 -16.04 20.04
C ASP A 3 5.12 -15.66 18.86
N ILE A 4 5.13 -16.47 17.81
CA ILE A 4 4.25 -16.32 16.65
C ILE A 4 2.80 -16.47 17.16
N LYS A 5 2.00 -15.40 17.07
CA LYS A 5 0.62 -15.37 17.55
C LYS A 5 -0.40 -15.94 16.56
N GLY A 6 -0.01 -16.06 15.29
CA GLY A 6 -0.82 -16.59 14.21
C GLY A 6 -0.09 -16.54 12.87
N ILE A 7 -0.54 -17.35 11.92
CA ILE A 7 -0.05 -17.37 10.54
C ILE A 7 -1.27 -17.06 9.65
N LEU A 8 -1.15 -16.03 8.82
CA LEU A 8 -2.17 -15.69 7.83
C LEU A 8 -1.78 -16.33 6.49
N PHE A 9 -2.72 -17.05 5.89
CA PHE A 9 -2.55 -17.61 4.55
C PHE A 9 -3.20 -16.67 3.55
N ASP A 10 -2.48 -16.37 2.49
CA ASP A 10 -3.06 -15.75 1.30
C ASP A 10 -4.13 -16.67 0.69
N LYS A 11 -5.09 -16.10 -0.06
CA LYS A 11 -6.25 -16.84 -0.62
C LYS A 11 -5.82 -18.01 -1.52
N ASP A 12 -4.65 -17.91 -2.15
CA ASP A 12 -4.08 -18.91 -3.04
C ASP A 12 -3.08 -19.86 -2.32
N GLY A 13 -2.93 -19.71 -1.00
CA GLY A 13 -2.16 -20.62 -0.14
C GLY A 13 -0.64 -20.41 -0.15
N THR A 14 -0.14 -19.31 -0.72
CA THR A 14 1.31 -19.04 -0.81
C THR A 14 1.82 -18.30 0.44
N LEU A 15 2.82 -18.87 1.11
CA LEU A 15 3.59 -18.18 2.15
C LEU A 15 4.62 -17.26 1.48
N VAL A 16 4.35 -15.96 1.51
CA VAL A 16 5.26 -14.92 0.99
C VAL A 16 5.79 -14.05 2.13
N ASP A 17 6.97 -13.47 1.93
CA ASP A 17 7.41 -12.36 2.76
C ASP A 17 6.54 -11.14 2.42
N PHE A 18 5.55 -10.87 3.29
CA PHE A 18 4.61 -9.78 3.11
C PHE A 18 5.30 -8.45 2.79
N ASN A 19 6.39 -8.11 3.48
CA ASN A 19 7.05 -6.82 3.26
C ASN A 19 7.73 -6.80 1.89
N ALA A 20 8.42 -7.87 1.51
CA ALA A 20 9.09 -7.93 0.21
C ALA A 20 8.08 -7.90 -0.96
N THR A 21 6.95 -8.59 -0.82
CA THR A 21 5.90 -8.64 -1.84
C THR A 21 5.15 -7.30 -1.95
N TRP A 22 4.64 -6.79 -0.84
CA TRP A 22 3.76 -5.62 -0.85
C TRP A 22 4.50 -4.29 -0.99
N LEU A 23 5.78 -4.22 -0.60
CA LEU A 23 6.55 -2.99 -0.78
C LEU A 23 6.72 -2.63 -2.26
N GLY A 24 6.94 -3.60 -3.14
CA GLY A 24 7.08 -3.32 -4.58
C GLY A 24 5.83 -2.67 -5.17
N VAL A 25 4.66 -3.22 -4.85
CA VAL A 25 3.36 -2.68 -5.27
C VAL A 25 3.13 -1.29 -4.67
N ALA A 26 3.30 -1.14 -3.37
CA ALA A 26 3.07 0.11 -2.67
C ALA A 26 4.00 1.23 -3.17
N ASP A 27 5.28 0.92 -3.41
CA ASP A 27 6.26 1.87 -3.94
C ASP A 27 5.89 2.30 -5.36
N PHE A 28 5.47 1.37 -6.21
CA PHE A 28 4.99 1.68 -7.55
C PHE A 28 3.75 2.60 -7.53
N MET A 29 2.75 2.26 -6.71
CA MET A 29 1.55 3.09 -6.53
C MET A 29 1.91 4.49 -6.02
N ALA A 30 2.82 4.59 -5.04
CA ALA A 30 3.25 5.87 -4.48
C ALA A 30 4.02 6.71 -5.51
N MET A 31 4.83 6.09 -6.37
CA MET A 31 5.53 6.78 -7.46
C MET A 31 4.58 7.26 -8.55
N ASP A 32 3.58 6.46 -8.94
CA ASP A 32 2.51 6.83 -9.88
C ASP A 32 1.72 8.02 -9.32
N ALA A 33 1.29 7.93 -8.05
CA ALA A 33 0.60 8.99 -7.32
C ALA A 33 1.40 10.30 -7.15
N SER A 34 2.73 10.19 -7.21
CA SER A 34 3.65 11.31 -7.01
C SER A 34 4.20 11.89 -8.31
N GLU A 35 3.71 11.44 -9.47
CA GLU A 35 4.21 11.84 -10.79
C GLU A 35 5.73 11.60 -10.92
N GLY A 36 6.24 10.52 -10.30
CA GLY A 36 7.65 10.16 -10.32
C GLY A 36 8.53 10.87 -9.28
N ASP A 37 7.98 11.74 -8.43
CA ASP A 37 8.74 12.40 -7.37
C ASP A 37 8.95 11.48 -6.16
N ARG A 38 10.19 11.00 -5.97
CA ARG A 38 10.55 10.10 -4.88
C ARG A 38 10.25 10.68 -3.50
N TRP A 39 10.50 11.97 -3.29
CA TRP A 39 10.31 12.58 -1.96
C TRP A 39 8.83 12.63 -1.58
N LYS A 40 7.95 12.90 -2.55
CA LYS A 40 6.51 12.80 -2.34
C LYS A 40 6.07 11.35 -2.12
N ALA A 41 6.59 10.41 -2.91
CA ALA A 41 6.26 9.00 -2.78
C ALA A 41 6.61 8.46 -1.38
N ASP A 42 7.79 8.83 -0.87
CA ASP A 42 8.20 8.47 0.49
C ASP A 42 7.25 9.00 1.56
N ARG A 43 6.71 10.20 1.37
CA ARG A 43 5.73 10.77 2.29
C ARG A 43 4.39 10.06 2.22
N LEU A 44 3.96 9.64 1.03
CA LEU A 44 2.73 8.85 0.85
C LEU A 44 2.86 7.46 1.51
N LEU A 45 4.01 6.81 1.33
CA LEU A 45 4.32 5.51 1.98
C LEU A 45 4.38 5.64 3.50
N ALA A 46 5.04 6.68 4.01
CA ALA A 46 5.10 6.94 5.45
C ALA A 46 3.70 7.19 6.03
N ALA A 47 2.86 7.97 5.33
CA ALA A 47 1.47 8.21 5.72
C ALA A 47 0.64 6.91 5.71
N ALA A 48 0.89 6.02 4.76
CA ALA A 48 0.23 4.71 4.67
C ALA A 48 0.74 3.68 5.69
N GLY A 49 1.75 4.03 6.51
CA GLY A 49 2.24 3.19 7.59
C GLY A 49 3.51 2.40 7.28
N PHE A 50 4.26 2.74 6.23
CA PHE A 50 5.57 2.14 5.98
C PHE A 50 6.65 2.74 6.90
N ASP A 51 7.39 1.87 7.59
CA ASP A 51 8.54 2.22 8.42
C ASP A 51 9.83 2.02 7.61
N PHE A 52 10.42 3.13 7.17
CA PHE A 52 11.66 3.13 6.40
C PHE A 52 12.89 2.66 7.20
N ALA A 53 12.91 2.87 8.51
CA ALA A 53 14.04 2.47 9.35
C ALA A 53 14.10 0.94 9.48
N ASN A 54 12.93 0.33 9.66
CA ASN A 54 12.80 -1.12 9.83
C ASN A 54 12.42 -1.87 8.53
N LYS A 55 12.28 -1.13 7.42
CA LYS A 55 11.87 -1.61 6.08
C LYS A 55 10.66 -2.53 6.12
N ARG A 56 9.62 -2.13 6.84
CA ARG A 56 8.40 -2.93 7.02
C ARG A 56 7.16 -2.07 7.13
N PHE A 57 6.02 -2.65 6.82
CA PHE A 57 4.74 -2.05 7.17
C PHE A 57 4.46 -2.23 8.66
N LYS A 58 3.87 -1.20 9.27
CA LYS A 58 3.30 -1.31 10.60
C LYS A 58 2.10 -2.27 10.59
N PRO A 59 1.80 -2.95 11.70
CA PRO A 59 0.67 -3.88 11.79
C PRO A 59 -0.68 -3.28 11.42
N ASP A 60 -0.86 -1.97 11.61
CA ASP A 60 -2.06 -1.18 11.34
C ASP A 60 -1.95 -0.33 10.05
N SER A 61 -0.99 -0.64 9.18
CA SER A 61 -0.83 0.07 7.90
C SER A 61 -2.01 -0.19 6.95
N ILE A 62 -2.30 0.77 6.08
CA ILE A 62 -3.38 0.64 5.09
C ILE A 62 -3.10 -0.54 4.14
N PHE A 63 -1.85 -0.79 3.77
CA PHE A 63 -1.50 -1.94 2.92
C PHE A 63 -1.64 -3.30 3.63
N ALA A 64 -1.67 -3.33 4.97
CA ALA A 64 -1.87 -4.57 5.72
C ALA A 64 -3.35 -4.94 5.92
N SER A 65 -4.26 -3.95 5.98
CA SER A 65 -5.66 -4.22 6.36
C SER A 65 -6.72 -3.35 5.67
N GLY A 66 -6.32 -2.46 4.76
CA GLY A 66 -7.20 -1.55 4.03
C GLY A 66 -7.43 -1.95 2.57
N THR A 67 -8.09 -1.06 1.84
CA THR A 67 -8.46 -1.20 0.44
C THR A 67 -7.79 -0.11 -0.41
N ASN A 68 -7.84 -0.23 -1.74
CA ASN A 68 -7.38 0.84 -2.64
C ASN A 68 -8.19 2.14 -2.45
N LEU A 69 -9.45 2.06 -2.00
CA LEU A 69 -10.22 3.24 -1.63
C LEU A 69 -9.60 3.94 -0.41
N ASP A 70 -9.24 3.19 0.64
CA ASP A 70 -8.59 3.76 1.83
C ASP A 70 -7.24 4.42 1.47
N VAL A 71 -6.49 3.85 0.52
CA VAL A 71 -5.26 4.46 -0.01
C VAL A 71 -5.55 5.79 -0.70
N VAL A 72 -6.56 5.83 -1.58
CA VAL A 72 -6.94 7.06 -2.32
C VAL A 72 -7.46 8.14 -1.38
N GLU A 73 -8.32 7.78 -0.41
CA GLU A 73 -8.83 8.72 0.59
C GLU A 73 -7.69 9.31 1.43
N LEU A 74 -6.69 8.50 1.78
CA LEU A 74 -5.50 8.96 2.51
C LEU A 74 -4.63 9.90 1.65
N TRP A 75 -4.31 9.51 0.43
CA TRP A 75 -3.33 10.21 -0.42
C TRP A 75 -3.91 11.43 -1.12
N PHE A 76 -5.20 11.39 -1.44
CA PHE A 76 -5.90 12.40 -2.21
C PHE A 76 -7.20 12.88 -1.54
N PRO A 77 -7.14 13.37 -0.28
CA PRO A 77 -8.33 13.70 0.50
C PRO A 77 -9.09 14.93 -0.03
N ARG A 78 -8.55 15.65 -1.01
CA ARG A 78 -9.13 16.87 -1.59
C ARG A 78 -9.67 16.68 -3.00
N LEU A 79 -9.49 15.50 -3.59
CA LEU A 79 -10.07 15.19 -4.89
C LEU A 79 -11.60 15.10 -4.78
N SER A 80 -12.27 15.35 -5.89
CA SER A 80 -13.71 15.09 -5.98
C SER A 80 -13.98 13.59 -5.88
N ASN A 81 -15.21 13.20 -5.55
CA ASN A 81 -15.58 11.78 -5.53
C ASN A 81 -15.35 11.10 -6.89
N GLU A 82 -15.55 11.82 -8.00
CA GLU A 82 -15.31 11.31 -9.35
C GLU A 82 -13.82 11.04 -9.58
N ASP A 83 -12.96 12.01 -9.23
CA ASP A 83 -11.51 11.87 -9.38
C ASP A 83 -10.93 10.78 -8.46
N GLN A 84 -11.48 10.64 -7.24
CA GLN A 84 -11.10 9.55 -6.35
C GLN A 84 -11.47 8.19 -6.96
N MET A 85 -12.63 8.06 -7.60
CA MET A 85 -13.02 6.82 -8.28
C MET A 85 -12.15 6.49 -9.48
N LEU A 86 -11.69 7.50 -10.21
CA LEU A 86 -10.69 7.30 -11.28
C LEU A 86 -9.35 6.82 -10.71
N ALA A 87 -8.88 7.40 -9.60
CA ALA A 87 -7.67 6.95 -8.92
C ALA A 87 -7.81 5.51 -8.37
N VAL A 88 -8.96 5.16 -7.80
CA VAL A 88 -9.23 3.78 -7.35
C VAL A 88 -9.21 2.80 -8.52
N ALA A 89 -9.83 3.15 -9.65
CA ALA A 89 -9.79 2.31 -10.84
C ALA A 89 -8.35 2.07 -11.31
N ARG A 90 -7.53 3.12 -11.36
CA ARG A 90 -6.10 3.04 -11.68
C ARG A 90 -5.34 2.12 -10.72
N PHE A 91 -5.57 2.26 -9.41
CA PHE A 91 -4.90 1.41 -8.42
C PHE A 91 -5.37 -0.04 -8.46
N ASN A 92 -6.64 -0.29 -8.79
CA ASN A 92 -7.13 -1.65 -9.02
C ASN A 92 -6.44 -2.33 -10.20
N GLU A 93 -6.15 -1.61 -11.29
CA GLU A 93 -5.36 -2.15 -12.40
C GLU A 93 -3.95 -2.55 -11.95
N ILE A 94 -3.30 -1.74 -11.12
CA ILE A 94 -1.96 -2.02 -10.60
C ILE A 94 -1.97 -3.28 -9.73
N THR A 95 -2.92 -3.37 -8.81
CA THR A 95 -2.97 -4.46 -7.81
C THR A 95 -3.58 -5.77 -8.36
N SER A 96 -4.18 -5.77 -9.54
CA SER A 96 -4.81 -6.97 -10.14
C SER A 96 -3.90 -7.72 -11.12
N VAL A 97 -2.73 -7.17 -11.47
CA VAL A 97 -1.81 -7.73 -12.47
C VAL A 97 -0.65 -8.51 -11.82
N GLN A 98 -0.52 -8.48 -10.49
CA GLN A 98 0.49 -9.24 -9.73
C GLN A 98 -0.10 -10.41 -8.96
#